data_AF-A0A1A9T5D2-F1
#
_entry.id   AF-A0A1A9T5D2-F1
#
_cell.length_a   1.000
_cell.length_b   1.000
_cell.length_c   1.000
_cell.angle_alpha   90.00
_cell.angle_beta   90.00
_cell.angle_gamma   90.00
#
_symmetry.space_group_name_H-M   'P 1'
#
loop_
_entity.id
_entity.type
_entity.pdbx_description
1 polymer ?
#
loop_
_entity_poly.entity_id
_entity_poly.type
_entity_poly.pdbx_seq_one_letter_code
_entity_poly.pdbx_strand_id
1 'polypeptide(L)' 'MKKIAFMLIALALAACSTTKPKSDGREWIEVSCSGFADWSACNDKAARLCPDGYNVAKRDENWVTQGRVMTFACKK' A
#
# COMPACT_ATOMS: atom_id res chain seq x y z
N MET A 1 12.06 53.79 -1.04
CA MET A 1 10.79 53.08 -1.34
C MET A 1 10.91 52.36 -2.70
N LYS A 2 11.54 51.18 -2.77
CA LYS A 2 11.60 50.37 -4.01
C LYS A 2 12.03 48.91 -3.80
N LYS A 3 12.19 48.46 -2.55
CA LYS A 3 12.77 47.14 -2.22
C LYS A 3 11.77 46.17 -1.58
N ILE A 4 10.55 46.63 -1.26
CA ILE A 4 9.56 45.82 -0.54
C ILE A 4 8.61 45.09 -1.51
N ALA A 5 8.52 45.54 -2.77
CA ALA A 5 7.60 44.97 -3.75
C ALA A 5 8.01 43.59 -4.31
N PHE A 6 9.28 43.18 -4.15
CA PHE A 6 9.78 41.92 -4.71
C PHE A 6 9.64 40.70 -3.78
N MET A 7 9.19 40.90 -2.54
CA MET A 7 9.18 39.83 -1.53
C MET A 7 7.85 39.04 -1.45
N LEU A 8 6.87 39.37 -2.29
CA LEU A 8 5.51 38.81 -2.21
C LEU A 8 5.17 37.73 -3.24
N ILE A 9 6.09 37.39 -4.17
CA ILE A 9 5.78 36.50 -5.32
C ILE A 9 6.28 35.05 -5.13
N ALA A 10 7.11 34.77 -4.12
CA ALA A 10 7.82 33.48 -4.02
C ALA A 10 7.14 32.40 -3.14
N LEU A 11 5.97 32.67 -2.52
CA LEU A 11 5.38 31.75 -1.52
C LEU A 11 4.17 30.92 -2.03
N ALA A 12 3.98 30.79 -3.34
CA ALA A 12 2.75 30.23 -3.92
C ALA A 12 2.85 28.80 -4.50
N LEU A 13 3.90 28.01 -4.23
CA LEU A 13 4.17 26.77 -5.02
C LEU A 13 4.43 25.49 -4.22
N ALA A 14 3.76 25.25 -3.09
CA ALA A 14 3.85 23.93 -2.44
C ALA A 14 2.54 23.46 -1.78
N ALA A 15 1.43 23.50 -2.51
CA ALA A 15 0.28 22.68 -2.15
C ALA A 15 0.52 21.25 -2.70
N CYS A 16 1.21 20.41 -1.92
CA CYS A 16 1.22 18.97 -2.17
C CYS A 16 -0.22 18.46 -2.00
N SER A 17 -0.93 18.26 -3.11
CA SER A 17 -2.19 17.52 -3.12
C SER A 17 -1.86 16.04 -2.86
N THR A 18 -1.91 15.64 -1.58
CA THR A 18 -1.88 14.22 -1.21
C THR A 18 -3.21 13.63 -1.60
N THR A 19 -3.38 13.24 -2.87
CA THR A 19 -4.51 12.43 -3.31
C THR A 19 -4.40 11.10 -2.60
N LYS A 20 -5.17 10.91 -1.52
CA LYS A 20 -5.33 9.59 -0.92
C LYS A 20 -5.87 8.66 -2.02
N PRO A 21 -5.28 7.47 -2.24
CA PRO A 21 -5.83 6.53 -3.20
C PRO A 21 -7.29 6.27 -2.82
N LYS A 22 -8.17 6.36 -3.82
CA LYS A 22 -9.59 6.12 -3.65
C LYS A 22 -9.75 4.70 -3.11
N SER A 23 -10.26 4.56 -1.88
CA SER A 23 -10.58 3.24 -1.33
C SER A 23 -11.62 2.60 -2.24
N ASP A 24 -11.33 1.40 -2.73
CA ASP A 24 -12.21 0.63 -3.61
C ASP A 24 -13.38 -0.04 -2.85
N GLY A 25 -13.56 0.32 -1.57
CA GLY A 25 -14.60 -0.21 -0.70
C GLY A 25 -14.37 -1.66 -0.27
N ARG A 26 -13.20 -2.23 -0.56
CA ARG A 26 -12.81 -3.56 -0.10
C ARG A 26 -12.04 -3.46 1.21
N GLU A 27 -12.24 -4.45 2.08
CA GLU A 27 -11.44 -4.62 3.28
C GLU A 27 -10.14 -5.33 2.91
N TRP A 28 -9.07 -4.55 2.76
CA TRP A 28 -7.75 -5.06 2.47
C TRP A 28 -7.05 -5.53 3.75
N ILE A 29 -6.65 -6.80 3.76
CA ILE A 29 -5.96 -7.49 4.83
C ILE A 29 -4.50 -7.67 4.42
N GLU A 30 -3.58 -7.22 5.27
CA GLU A 30 -2.15 -7.42 5.09
C GLU A 30 -1.66 -8.57 5.98
N VAL A 31 -0.92 -9.51 5.40
CA VAL A 31 -0.32 -10.64 6.12
C VAL A 31 1.16 -10.76 5.82
N SER A 32 1.95 -11.02 6.86
CA SER A 32 3.32 -11.47 6.73
C SER A 32 3.39 -12.99 6.71
N CYS A 33 4.20 -13.52 5.81
CA CYS A 33 4.34 -14.94 5.50
C CYS A 33 5.82 -15.36 5.49
N SER A 34 6.65 -14.65 6.26
CA SER A 34 8.10 -14.90 6.38
C SER A 34 8.42 -16.38 6.60
N GLY A 35 9.39 -16.88 5.85
CA GLY A 35 9.82 -18.28 5.82
C GLY A 35 10.44 -18.62 4.48
N PHE A 36 11.32 -19.63 4.44
CA PHE A 36 12.04 -20.07 3.22
C PHE A 36 11.13 -20.60 2.09
N ALA A 37 9.81 -20.63 2.30
CA ALA A 37 8.84 -21.06 1.30
C ALA A 37 8.43 -19.91 0.37
N ASP A 38 8.01 -20.27 -0.84
CA ASP A 38 7.35 -19.41 -1.82
C ASP A 38 6.08 -18.70 -1.25
N TRP A 39 5.29 -18.09 -2.14
CA TRP A 39 4.05 -17.41 -1.75
C TRP A 39 2.95 -18.34 -1.19
N SER A 40 3.16 -19.67 -1.10
CA SER A 40 2.15 -20.64 -0.62
C SER A 40 1.65 -20.29 0.78
N ALA A 41 2.53 -19.91 1.72
CA ALA A 41 2.11 -19.56 3.06
C ALA A 41 1.17 -18.34 3.09
N CYS A 42 1.41 -17.35 2.22
CA CYS A 42 0.49 -16.22 2.06
C CYS A 42 -0.84 -16.65 1.46
N ASN A 43 -0.78 -17.45 0.39
CA ASN A 43 -1.95 -17.93 -0.33
C ASN A 43 -2.84 -18.81 0.55
N ASP A 44 -2.25 -19.66 1.39
CA ASP A 44 -2.97 -20.51 2.35
C ASP A 44 -3.66 -19.69 3.42
N LYS A 45 -2.99 -18.66 3.97
CA LYS A 45 -3.61 -17.74 4.93
C LYS A 45 -4.79 -17.01 4.30
N ALA A 46 -4.63 -16.51 3.07
CA ALA A 46 -5.70 -15.82 2.36
C ALA A 46 -6.88 -16.76 2.03
N ALA A 47 -6.62 -18.00 1.60
CA ALA A 47 -7.66 -18.99 1.33
C ALA A 47 -8.43 -19.40 2.61
N ARG A 48 -7.74 -19.50 3.75
CA ARG A 48 -8.39 -19.77 5.04
C ARG A 48 -9.29 -18.62 5.51
N LEU A 49 -8.89 -17.38 5.24
CA LEU A 49 -9.65 -16.19 5.61
C LEU A 49 -10.80 -15.90 4.63
N CYS A 50 -10.63 -16.27 3.36
CA CYS A 50 -11.61 -16.03 2.30
C CYS A 50 -11.96 -17.36 1.60
N PRO A 51 -12.91 -18.15 2.15
CA PRO A 51 -13.29 -19.45 1.57
C PRO A 51 -13.87 -19.33 0.15
N ASP A 52 -14.53 -18.21 -0.16
CA ASP A 52 -15.08 -17.91 -1.50
C ASP A 52 -14.03 -17.30 -2.46
N GLY A 53 -12.77 -17.25 -2.03
CA GLY A 53 -11.64 -16.71 -2.76
C GLY A 53 -11.33 -15.24 -2.45
N TYR A 54 -10.17 -14.78 -2.93
CA TYR A 54 -9.62 -13.45 -2.63
C TYR A 54 -9.02 -12.78 -3.87
N ASN A 55 -8.84 -11.47 -3.80
CA ASN A 55 -8.09 -10.67 -4.75
C ASN A 55 -6.80 -10.18 -4.09
N VAL A 56 -5.69 -10.18 -4.80
CA VAL A 56 -4.40 -9.67 -4.29
C VAL A 56 -4.18 -8.26 -4.83
N ALA A 57 -3.93 -7.30 -3.94
CA ALA A 57 -3.52 -5.94 -4.32
C ALA A 57 -2.01 -5.81 -4.43
N LYS A 58 -1.29 -6.40 -3.47
CA LYS A 58 0.15 -6.17 -3.32
C LYS A 58 0.86 -7.42 -2.81
N ARG A 59 2.09 -7.59 -3.27
CA ARG A 59 3.07 -8.57 -2.80
C ARG A 59 4.41 -7.87 -2.66
N ASP A 60 4.93 -7.81 -1.45
CA ASP A 60 6.24 -7.27 -1.14
C ASP A 60 7.17 -8.39 -0.70
N GLU A 61 8.34 -8.48 -1.33
CA GLU A 61 9.36 -9.47 -1.02
C GLU A 61 10.65 -8.77 -0.62
N ASN A 62 11.16 -9.13 0.56
CA ASN A 62 12.43 -8.66 1.07
C ASN A 62 13.43 -9.81 1.08
N TRP A 63 14.37 -9.77 0.13
CA TRP A 63 15.41 -10.79 -0.02
C TRP A 63 16.45 -10.78 1.11
N VAL A 64 16.64 -9.64 1.78
CA VAL A 64 17.61 -9.50 2.89
C VAL A 64 17.08 -10.18 4.15
N THR A 65 15.81 -9.97 4.48
CA THR A 65 15.15 -10.57 5.65
C THR A 65 14.39 -11.85 5.32
N GLN A 66 14.40 -12.26 4.04
CA GLN A 66 13.56 -13.35 3.49
C GLN A 66 12.08 -13.22 3.89
N GLY A 67 11.61 -11.98 4.04
CA GLY A 67 10.24 -11.65 4.42
C GLY A 67 9.36 -11.51 3.19
N ARG A 68 8.14 -12.04 3.26
CA ARG A 68 7.10 -11.83 2.24
C ARG A 68 5.86 -11.26 2.93
N VAL A 69 5.32 -10.19 2.37
CA VAL A 69 4.09 -9.53 2.82
C VAL A 69 3.11 -9.52 1.67
N MET A 70 1.86 -9.90 1.93
CA MET A 70 0.79 -9.92 0.94
C MET A 70 -0.42 -9.15 1.44
N THR A 71 -0.95 -8.27 0.59
CA THR A 71 -2.20 -7.56 0.83
C THR A 71 -3.29 -8.13 -0.08
N PHE A 72 -4.38 -8.61 0.50
CA PHE A 72 -5.51 -9.21 -0.23
C PHE A 72 -6.86 -8.77 0.35
N ALA A 73 -7.93 -8.95 -0.40
CA ALA A 73 -9.29 -8.73 0.07
C ALA A 73 -10.18 -9.92 -0.34
N CYS A 74 -11.09 -10.34 0.53
CA CYS A 74 -12.04 -11.40 0.20
C CYS A 74 -12.97 -10.97 -0.95
N LYS A 75 -13.30 -11.91 -1.82
CA LYS A 75 -14.40 -11.72 -2.76
C LYS A 75 -15.72 -11.71 -1.97
N LYS A 76 -16.68 -10.91 -2.44
CA LYS A 76 -18.04 -10.88 -1.92
C LYS A 76 -18.94 -11.76 -2.78
#